data_AF-A0A5A5RQR6-F1
#
_entry.id   AF-A0A5A5RQR6-F1
#
_cell.length_a   1.000
_cell.length_b   1.000
_cell.length_c   1.000
_cell.angle_alpha   90.00
_cell.angle_beta   90.00
_cell.angle_gamma   90.00
#
_symmetry.space_group_name_H-M   'P 1'
#
loop_
_entity.id
_entity.type
_entity.pdbx_description
1 polymer ?
#
loop_
_entity_poly.entity_id
_entity_poly.type
_entity_poly.pdbx_seq_one_letter_code
_entity_poly.pdbx_strand_id
1 'polypeptide(L)' 'MFNIPPEEQAQIDKYLIETAKILRKYTEPEKLKDFESIEVEVKHQIMEIVSPSIGEFFFQKGKNLTSSPP' A
#
# COMPACT_ATOMS: atom_id res chain seq x y z
N MET A 1 14.39 10.64 -6.95
CA MET A 1 14.00 9.24 -7.24
C MET A 1 14.75 8.33 -6.30
N PHE A 2 14.08 7.33 -5.73
CA PHE A 2 14.75 6.28 -4.98
C PHE A 2 15.56 5.43 -5.96
N ASN A 3 16.78 5.04 -5.59
CA ASN A 3 17.61 4.16 -6.41
C ASN A 3 17.34 2.71 -5.99
N ILE A 4 16.19 2.18 -6.44
CA ILE A 4 15.78 0.80 -6.18
C ILE A 4 16.36 -0.09 -7.29
N PRO A 5 17.06 -1.20 -6.96
CA PRO A 5 17.52 -2.16 -7.96
C PRO A 5 16.37 -2.64 -8.86
N PRO A 6 16.60 -2.90 -10.17
CA PRO A 6 15.53 -3.31 -11.09
C PRO A 6 14.77 -4.55 -10.65
N GLU A 7 15.45 -5.52 -10.03
CA GLU A 7 14.82 -6.74 -9.49
C GLU A 7 13.86 -6.42 -8.35
N GLU A 8 14.27 -5.56 -7.42
CA GLU A 8 13.43 -5.11 -6.31
C GLU A 8 12.25 -4.27 -6.82
N GLN A 9 12.45 -3.42 -7.83
CA GLN A 9 11.37 -2.66 -8.46
C GLN A 9 10.35 -3.59 -9.10
N ALA A 10 10.78 -4.63 -9.82
CA ALA A 10 9.88 -5.61 -10.41
C ALA A 10 9.07 -6.38 -9.34
N GLN A 11 9.67 -6.65 -8.18
CA GLN A 11 8.95 -7.24 -7.05
C GLN A 11 7.89 -6.28 -6.50
N ILE A 12 8.24 -5.00 -6.30
CA ILE A 12 7.30 -3.95 -5.87
C ILE A 12 6.11 -3.90 -6.85
N ASP A 13 6.38 -3.80 -8.16
CA ASP A 13 5.34 -3.71 -9.18
C ASP A 13 4.42 -4.93 -9.16
N LYS A 14 4.99 -6.14 -9.02
CA LYS A 14 4.21 -7.38 -8.88
C LYS A 14 3.27 -7.31 -7.68
N TYR A 15 3.76 -6.92 -6.51
CA TYR A 15 2.93 -6.86 -5.30
C TYR A 15 1.86 -5.76 -5.38
N LEU A 16 2.17 -4.62 -6.00
CA LEU A 16 1.20 -3.55 -6.23
C LEU A 16 0.08 -4.01 -7.17
N ILE A 17 0.40 -4.73 -8.25
CA ILE A 17 -0.60 -5.28 -9.17
C ILE A 17 -1.51 -6.29 -8.45
N GLU A 18 -0.94 -7.22 -7.69
CA GLU A 18 -1.76 -8.20 -6.95
C GLU A 18 -2.63 -7.53 -5.88
N THR A 19 -2.11 -6.52 -5.20
CA THR A 19 -2.88 -5.70 -4.25
C THR A 19 -4.04 -4.99 -4.96
N ALA A 20 -3.79 -4.34 -6.09
CA ALA A 20 -4.81 -3.65 -6.87
C ALA A 20 -5.92 -4.59 -7.37
N LYS A 21 -5.57 -5.81 -7.82
CA LYS A 21 -6.55 -6.83 -8.22
C LYS A 21 -7.49 -7.20 -7.08
N ILE A 22 -6.96 -7.39 -5.87
CA ILE A 22 -7.75 -7.71 -4.68
C ILE A 22 -8.66 -6.53 -4.35
N LEU A 23 -8.11 -5.32 -4.23
CA LEU A 23 -8.88 -4.12 -3.90
C LEU A 23 -10.03 -3.91 -4.88
N ARG A 24 -9.75 -3.96 -6.19
CA ARG A 24 -10.76 -3.80 -7.24
C ARG A 24 -11.84 -4.88 -7.20
N LYS A 25 -11.50 -6.12 -6.83
CA LYS A 25 -12.47 -7.23 -6.73
C LYS A 25 -13.55 -6.96 -5.68
N TYR A 26 -13.22 -6.22 -4.62
CA TYR A 26 -14.14 -5.89 -3.53
C TYR A 26 -14.64 -4.44 -3.58
N THR A 27 -14.36 -3.70 -4.67
CA THR A 27 -14.92 -2.37 -4.90
C THR A 27 -16.31 -2.48 -5.50
N GLU A 28 -17.27 -1.75 -4.91
CA GLU A 28 -18.62 -1.65 -5.45
C GLU A 28 -18.63 -1.09 -6.89
N PRO A 29 -19.45 -1.64 -7.81
CA PRO A 29 -19.48 -1.21 -9.22
C PRO A 29 -19.69 0.29 -9.41
N GLU A 30 -20.50 0.93 -8.56
CA GLU A 30 -20.79 2.37 -8.62
C GLU A 30 -19.56 3.25 -8.38
N LYS A 31 -18.55 2.70 -7.70
CA LYS A 31 -17.27 3.38 -7.44
C LYS A 31 -16.27 3.16 -8.59
N LEU A 32 -16.57 2.26 -9.52
CA LEU A 32 -15.76 1.97 -10.72
C LEU A 32 -16.36 2.56 -12.01
N LYS A 33 -17.38 3.43 -11.89
CA LYS A 33 -18.18 3.90 -13.02
C LYS A 33 -17.47 4.92 -13.91
N ASP A 34 -16.60 5.75 -13.34
CA ASP A 34 -15.88 6.80 -14.05
C ASP A 34 -14.52 7.08 -13.40
N PHE A 35 -13.71 7.90 -14.07
CA PHE A 35 -12.36 8.20 -13.61
C PHE A 35 -12.35 8.86 -12.22
N GLU A 36 -13.27 9.78 -11.96
CA GLU A 36 -13.35 10.51 -10.69
C GLU A 36 -13.70 9.57 -9.54
N SER A 37 -14.72 8.70 -9.72
CA SER A 37 -15.12 7.73 -8.73
C SER A 37 -13.99 6.73 -8.41
N ILE A 38 -13.26 6.31 -9.45
CA ILE A 38 -12.11 5.42 -9.31
C ILE A 38 -10.99 6.09 -8.52
N GLU A 39 -10.65 7.34 -8.84
CA GLU A 39 -9.58 8.06 -8.15
C GLU A 39 -9.90 8.24 -6.67
N VAL A 40 -11.13 8.65 -6.35
CA VAL A 40 -11.60 8.82 -4.96
C VAL A 40 -11.53 7.50 -4.21
N GLU A 41 -12.00 6.41 -4.80
CA GLU A 41 -11.97 5.10 -4.14
C GLU A 41 -10.56 4.55 -3.98
N VAL A 42 -9.69 4.67 -4.98
CA VAL A 42 -8.29 4.25 -4.87
C VAL A 42 -7.58 5.01 -3.75
N LYS A 43 -7.78 6.33 -3.66
CA LYS A 43 -7.23 7.14 -2.57
C LYS A 43 -7.73 6.66 -1.21
N HIS A 44 -9.02 6.41 -1.07
CA HIS A 44 -9.61 5.89 0.17
C HIS A 44 -8.99 4.55 0.56
N GLN A 45 -8.91 3.59 -0.37
CA GLN A 45 -8.33 2.28 -0.14
C GLN A 45 -6.85 2.33 0.23
N ILE A 46 -6.07 3.23 -0.40
CA ILE A 46 -4.67 3.44 -0.03
C ILE A 46 -4.56 3.93 1.41
N MET A 47 -5.40 4.89 1.83
CA MET A 47 -5.35 5.42 3.19
C MET A 47 -5.79 4.41 4.25
N GLU A 48 -6.83 3.62 3.98
CA GLU A 48 -7.42 2.72 4.99
C GLU A 48 -6.73 1.35 5.07
N ILE A 49 -6.19 0.83 3.95
CA ILE A 49 -5.72 -0.56 3.88
C ILE A 49 -4.20 -0.61 3.69
N VAL A 50 -3.69 0.10 2.68
CA VAL A 50 -2.28 -0.02 2.26
C VAL A 50 -1.36 0.73 3.21
N SER A 51 -1.67 2.01 3.48
CA SER A 51 -0.79 2.89 4.25
C SER A 51 -0.58 2.42 5.70
N PRO A 52 -1.62 1.92 6.43
CA PRO A 52 -1.42 1.40 7.78
C PRO A 52 -0.50 0.19 7.80
N SER A 53 -0.67 -0.74 6.85
CA SER A 53 0.17 -1.93 6.73
C SER A 53 1.63 -1.57 6.49
N ILE A 54 1.91 -0.63 5.58
CA ILE A 54 3.27 -0.13 5.32
C ILE A 54 3.80 0.59 6.57
N GLY A 55 3.02 1.53 7.12
CA GLY A 55 3.40 2.30 8.30
C GLY A 55 3.78 1.41 9.48
N GLU A 56 3.01 0.36 9.74
CA GLU A 56 3.29 -0.62 10.77
C GLU A 56 4.67 -1.27 10.62
N PHE A 57 5.07 -1.68 9.41
CA PHE A 57 6.42 -2.21 9.17
C PHE A 57 7.54 -1.21 9.52
N PHE A 58 7.33 0.08 9.23
CA PHE A 58 8.30 1.12 9.59
C PHE A 58 8.32 1.42 11.10
N PHE A 59 7.15 1.47 11.75
CA PHE A 59 7.03 1.78 13.18
C PHE A 59 7.41 0.60 14.09
N GLN A 60 7.15 -0.65 13.68
CA GLN A 60 7.57 -1.84 14.44
C GLN A 60 9.09 -1.98 14.49
N LYS A 61 9.81 -1.61 13.41
CA LYS A 61 11.29 -1.53 13.44
C LYS A 61 11.82 -0.50 14.44
N GLY A 62 11.04 0.54 14.77
CA GLY A 62 11.41 1.55 15.77
C GLY A 62 11.31 1.05 17.22
N LYS A 63 10.37 0.15 17.54
CA LYS A 63 10.19 -0.37 18.92
C LYS A 63 11.30 -1.31 19.37
N ASN A 64 11.93 -2.03 18.43
CA ASN A 64 13.07 -2.91 18.74
C ASN A 64 14.40 -2.14 18.94
N LEU A 65 14.43 -0.84 18.66
CA LEU A 65 15.63 0.01 18.86
C LEU A 65 15.60 0.77 20.19
N THR A 66 14.46 0.82 20.89
CA THR A 66 14.29 1.52 22.18
C THR A 66 14.23 0.58 23.38
N SER A 67 14.42 -0.73 23.19
CA SER A 67 14.55 -1.70 24.29
C SER A 67 16.02 -2.04 24.56
N SER A 68 16.81 -1.04 24.93
CA SER A 68 17.99 -1.24 25.76
C SER A 68 17.63 -0.81 27.19
N PRO A 69 17.80 -1.64 28.22
CA PRO A 69 17.48 -1.25 29.60
C PRO A 69 18.44 -0.15 30.10
N PRO A 70 18.03 0.62 31.12
CA PRO A 70 18.75 1.78 31.65
C PRO A 70 20.13 1.47 32.21
#